data_AF-A0ABD1F9N9-F1
#
_entry.id   AF-A0ABD1F9N9-F1
#
_cell.length_a   1.000
_cell.length_b   1.000
_cell.length_c   1.000
_cell.angle_alpha   90.00
_cell.angle_beta   90.00
_cell.angle_gamma   90.00
#
_symmetry.space_group_name_H-M   'P 1'
#
loop_
_entity.id
_entity.type
_entity.pdbx_description
1 polymer ?
#
loop_
_entity_poly.entity_id
_entity_poly.type
_entity_poly.pdbx_seq_one_letter_code
_entity_poly.pdbx_strand_id
1 'polypeptide(L)'
;MGFPDFSIPDQEKSYLSQQEILHFLNLYAEHFDLKKYIKFNTMVKDVRPIDQKWQVTSVEKPTGKEHVNIYDSVIICNGHYNEPIIPNIPGQELFTGLIDHSHNYRDPAKFIGQRVLVMGAGPSGLDLTLHISSVAKHVVLSHRVSEPIKTQYPENVEIKPDVKRILDFNKVEFIDGTCCCFDTILFCTGYRYSFPFLHESCDIRIDDNHIQPLYKHMIHIDRPSMCFIGIPFNVCAFQMFDLQARYYCKYLKGEMLLPSTEEMRMHTRKDIENRQSRGYVKRQMHMMGPDQQSYYNELAEEAKTTPIPPVMVKLRDLSVRRLYDDLINFREDQYRIVDDNNFIKIAN
;
A
#
# COMPACT_ATOMS: atom_id res chain seq x y z
N MET A 1 -1.11 15.15 -2.64
CA MET A 1 -1.20 14.45 -1.34
C MET A 1 -1.81 15.33 -0.24
N GLY A 2 -2.35 16.53 -0.50
CA GLY A 2 -3.10 17.26 0.53
C GLY A 2 -4.45 16.62 0.85
N PHE A 3 -5.11 17.10 1.90
CA PHE A 3 -6.50 16.80 2.22
C PHE A 3 -7.42 17.93 1.71
N PRO A 4 -8.69 17.66 1.39
CA PRO A 4 -9.62 18.70 0.91
C PRO A 4 -9.79 19.88 1.88
N ASP A 5 -9.74 19.61 3.18
CA ASP A 5 -9.89 20.59 4.28
C ASP A 5 -8.55 21.04 4.87
N PHE A 6 -7.44 20.48 4.41
CA PHE A 6 -6.09 20.83 4.84
C PHE A 6 -5.08 20.55 3.72
N SER A 7 -4.86 21.57 2.89
CA SER A 7 -3.99 21.47 1.73
C SER A 7 -2.51 21.52 2.13
N ILE A 8 -1.67 20.86 1.33
CA ILE A 8 -0.22 21.07 1.41
C ILE A 8 0.04 22.53 1.03
N PRO A 9 0.84 23.28 1.81
CA PRO A 9 1.18 24.66 1.49
C PRO A 9 1.78 24.81 0.09
N ASP A 10 1.51 25.95 -0.56
CA ASP A 10 2.07 26.27 -1.87
C ASP A 10 3.59 26.21 -1.84
N GLN A 11 4.17 25.55 -2.85
CA GLN A 11 5.60 25.29 -2.96
C GLN A 11 5.97 24.96 -4.41
N GLU A 12 7.26 25.05 -4.73
CA GLU A 12 7.75 24.92 -6.11
C GLU A 12 7.81 23.47 -6.61
N LYS A 13 7.75 22.46 -5.72
CA LYS A 13 7.89 21.04 -6.12
C LYS A 13 6.63 20.21 -5.89
N SER A 14 6.37 19.26 -6.80
CA SER A 14 5.26 18.31 -6.67
C SER A 14 5.64 17.01 -5.96
N TYR A 15 6.92 16.63 -5.99
CA TYR A 15 7.42 15.41 -5.34
C TYR A 15 8.14 15.78 -4.04
N LEU A 16 7.39 15.66 -2.94
CA LEU A 16 7.89 15.92 -1.61
C LEU A 16 8.74 14.78 -1.05
N SER A 17 9.73 15.15 -0.24
CA SER A 17 10.50 14.19 0.55
C SER A 17 9.63 13.56 1.64
N GLN A 18 10.09 12.41 2.16
CA GLN A 18 9.43 11.74 3.28
C GLN A 18 9.36 12.67 4.52
N GLN A 19 10.40 13.47 4.78
CA GLN A 19 10.43 14.40 5.91
C GLN A 19 9.38 15.50 5.77
N GLU A 20 9.17 16.01 4.55
CA GLU A 20 8.18 17.05 4.29
C GLU A 20 6.76 16.53 4.42
N ILE A 21 6.49 15.31 3.94
CA ILE A 21 5.19 14.66 4.15
C ILE A 21 4.95 14.37 5.65
N LEU A 22 5.96 13.90 6.37
CA LEU A 22 5.85 13.71 7.83
C LEU A 22 5.58 15.05 8.55
N HIS A 23 6.24 16.12 8.14
CA HIS A 23 5.99 17.45 8.68
C HIS A 23 4.55 17.90 8.41
N PHE A 24 4.07 17.76 7.18
CA PHE A 24 2.68 18.05 6.80
C PHE A 24 1.66 17.26 7.64
N LEU A 25 1.88 15.97 7.87
CA LEU A 25 1.00 15.15 8.72
C LEU A 25 1.01 15.58 10.18
N ASN A 26 2.16 16.04 10.69
CA ASN A 26 2.24 16.62 12.04
C ASN A 26 1.47 17.94 12.13
N LEU A 27 1.58 18.81 11.12
CA LEU A 27 0.80 20.06 11.04
C LEU A 27 -0.70 19.77 11.00
N TYR A 28 -1.14 18.77 10.23
CA TYR A 28 -2.53 18.33 10.22
C TYR A 28 -3.00 17.90 11.62
N ALA A 29 -2.21 17.05 12.30
CA ALA A 29 -2.55 16.56 13.64
C ALA A 29 -2.57 17.68 14.70
N GLU A 30 -1.75 18.72 14.54
CA GLU A 30 -1.74 19.91 15.41
C GLU A 30 -2.92 20.83 15.13
N HIS A 31 -3.20 21.11 13.86
CA HIS A 31 -4.32 21.97 13.43
C HIS A 31 -5.67 21.49 13.97
N PHE A 32 -5.91 20.17 13.92
CA PHE A 32 -7.14 19.55 14.41
C PHE A 32 -7.06 19.05 15.86
N ASP A 33 -5.98 19.36 16.59
CA ASP A 33 -5.75 18.96 17.99
C ASP A 33 -5.99 17.45 18.23
N LEU A 34 -5.45 16.61 17.34
CA LEU A 34 -5.71 15.17 17.32
C LEU A 34 -4.82 14.40 18.29
N LYS A 35 -3.65 14.93 18.64
CA LYS A 35 -2.65 14.24 19.48
C LYS A 35 -3.22 13.82 20.84
N LYS A 36 -4.21 14.55 21.39
CA LYS A 36 -4.89 14.20 22.65
C LYS A 36 -5.68 12.88 22.61
N TYR A 37 -6.05 12.41 21.41
CA TYR A 37 -6.75 11.14 21.22
C TYR A 37 -5.81 9.96 20.91
N ILE A 38 -4.51 10.24 20.73
CA ILE A 38 -3.54 9.23 20.29
C ILE A 38 -2.70 8.77 21.49
N LYS A 39 -2.73 7.46 21.74
CA LYS A 39 -1.81 6.81 22.69
C LYS A 39 -0.60 6.25 21.94
N PHE A 40 0.48 7.03 21.89
CA PHE A 40 1.75 6.57 21.32
C PHE A 40 2.40 5.48 22.19
N ASN A 41 3.27 4.67 21.58
CA ASN A 41 3.94 3.54 22.22
C ASN A 41 2.98 2.51 22.85
N THR A 42 1.75 2.43 22.33
CA THR A 42 0.74 1.45 22.76
C THR A 42 0.43 0.52 21.58
N MET A 43 0.73 -0.76 21.75
CA MET A 43 0.52 -1.78 20.72
C MET A 43 -0.78 -2.53 21.00
N VAL A 44 -1.70 -2.54 20.03
CA VAL A 44 -2.90 -3.38 20.10
C VAL A 44 -2.49 -4.84 19.94
N LYS A 45 -2.88 -5.68 20.90
CA LYS A 45 -2.58 -7.11 20.94
C LYS A 45 -3.75 -7.99 20.54
N ASP A 46 -4.95 -7.59 20.90
CA ASP A 46 -6.15 -8.38 20.68
C ASP A 46 -7.36 -7.45 20.53
N VAL A 47 -8.21 -7.76 19.57
CA VAL A 47 -9.51 -7.14 19.33
C VAL A 47 -10.48 -8.31 19.15
N ARG A 48 -11.54 -8.32 19.94
CA ARG A 48 -12.59 -9.34 19.85
C ARG A 48 -13.96 -8.74 20.11
N PRO A 49 -15.02 -9.28 19.49
CA PRO A 49 -16.38 -8.95 19.87
C PRO A 49 -16.66 -9.32 21.33
N ILE A 50 -17.48 -8.53 22.00
CA ILE A 50 -18.16 -8.87 23.24
C ILE A 50 -19.58 -8.33 23.17
N ASP A 51 -20.56 -9.22 23.06
CA ASP A 51 -21.95 -8.88 22.70
C ASP A 51 -21.99 -8.00 21.43
N GLN A 52 -22.46 -6.75 21.56
CA GLN A 52 -22.53 -5.76 20.47
C GLN A 52 -21.37 -4.73 20.50
N LYS A 53 -20.36 -4.97 21.33
CA LYS A 53 -19.21 -4.10 21.53
C LYS A 53 -17.91 -4.83 21.17
N TRP A 54 -16.80 -4.12 21.34
CA TRP A 54 -15.46 -4.61 21.07
C TRP A 54 -14.59 -4.49 22.31
N GLN A 55 -14.01 -5.59 22.75
CA GLN A 55 -12.91 -5.57 23.70
C GLN A 55 -11.61 -5.39 22.93
N VAL A 56 -10.81 -4.41 23.33
CA VAL A 56 -9.47 -4.15 22.78
C VAL A 56 -8.46 -4.26 23.91
N THR A 57 -7.54 -5.20 23.77
CA THR A 57 -6.37 -5.35 24.64
C THR A 57 -5.17 -4.71 23.97
N SER A 58 -4.50 -3.83 24.71
CA SER A 58 -3.30 -3.13 24.25
C SER A 58 -2.21 -3.11 25.31
N VAL A 59 -0.95 -2.98 24.89
CA VAL A 59 0.21 -2.96 25.79
C VAL A 59 1.04 -1.71 25.55
N GLU A 60 1.31 -0.98 26.63
CA GLU A 60 2.31 0.09 26.65
C GLU A 60 3.70 -0.53 26.50
N LYS A 61 4.36 -0.29 25.36
CA LYS A 61 5.67 -0.89 25.03
C LYS A 61 6.78 -0.55 26.04
N PRO A 62 6.86 0.66 26.64
CA PRO A 62 7.92 0.97 27.59
C PRO A 62 7.79 0.24 28.93
N THR A 63 6.55 -0.03 29.39
CA THR A 63 6.26 -0.56 30.73
C THR A 63 5.82 -2.02 30.71
N GLY A 64 5.37 -2.52 29.56
CA GLY A 64 4.69 -3.82 29.45
C GLY A 64 3.29 -3.83 30.04
N LYS A 65 2.77 -2.67 30.50
CA LYS A 65 1.45 -2.59 31.13
C LYS A 65 0.35 -2.87 30.11
N GLU A 66 -0.52 -3.81 30.45
CA GLU A 66 -1.67 -4.17 29.63
C GLU A 66 -2.91 -3.35 30.02
N HIS A 67 -3.68 -2.95 29.01
CA HIS A 67 -4.92 -2.22 29.13
C HIS A 67 -6.00 -2.96 28.35
N VAL A 68 -7.14 -3.19 29.00
CA VAL A 68 -8.33 -3.76 28.39
C VAL A 68 -9.41 -2.69 28.41
N ASN A 69 -9.92 -2.33 27.23
CA ASN A 69 -10.94 -1.30 27.07
C ASN A 69 -12.07 -1.82 26.18
N ILE A 70 -13.29 -1.36 26.46
CA ILE A 70 -14.49 -1.71 25.68
C ILE A 70 -14.89 -0.51 24.81
N TYR A 71 -15.17 -0.75 23.55
CA TYR A 71 -15.57 0.26 22.57
C TYR A 71 -16.85 -0.16 21.83
N ASP A 72 -17.68 0.81 21.46
CA ASP A 72 -18.89 0.55 20.66
C ASP A 72 -18.56 0.27 19.18
N SER A 73 -17.39 0.73 18.70
CA SER A 73 -16.93 0.51 17.33
C SER A 73 -15.41 0.48 17.25
N VAL A 74 -14.87 -0.18 16.23
CA VAL A 74 -13.43 -0.26 15.97
C VAL A 74 -13.13 0.07 14.50
N ILE A 75 -12.12 0.91 14.28
CA ILE A 75 -11.64 1.28 12.95
C ILE A 75 -10.20 0.80 12.82
N ILE A 76 -9.96 -0.12 11.88
CA ILE A 76 -8.67 -0.76 11.66
C ILE A 76 -7.88 0.03 10.61
N CYS A 77 -6.77 0.64 11.05
CA CYS A 77 -5.92 1.52 10.24
C CYS A 77 -4.42 1.16 10.33
N ASN A 78 -4.07 -0.11 10.55
CA ASN A 78 -2.68 -0.54 10.77
C ASN A 78 -1.81 -0.62 9.49
N GLY A 79 -2.38 -0.29 8.33
CA GLY A 79 -1.71 -0.37 7.03
C GLY A 79 -1.46 -1.81 6.55
N HIS A 80 -0.89 -1.94 5.35
CA HIS A 80 -0.68 -3.24 4.69
C HIS A 80 0.65 -3.36 3.93
N TYR A 81 1.59 -2.43 4.17
CA TYR A 81 2.96 -2.49 3.63
C TYR A 81 3.98 -2.78 4.73
N ASN A 82 3.68 -3.77 5.57
CA ASN A 82 4.51 -4.16 6.72
C ASN A 82 4.88 -5.64 6.74
N GLU A 83 3.93 -6.56 6.48
CA GLU A 83 4.19 -8.01 6.48
C GLU A 83 4.74 -8.45 5.12
N PRO A 84 6.03 -8.80 4.97
CA PRO A 84 6.66 -9.04 3.69
C PRO A 84 6.22 -10.36 3.03
N ILE A 85 6.08 -10.38 1.70
CA ILE A 85 5.95 -11.63 0.94
C ILE A 85 7.35 -12.15 0.64
N ILE A 86 7.76 -13.20 1.31
CA ILE A 86 9.02 -13.90 1.04
C ILE A 86 8.73 -15.11 0.14
N PRO A 87 9.11 -15.10 -1.14
CA PRO A 87 8.94 -16.26 -2.01
C PRO A 87 9.92 -17.36 -1.62
N ASN A 88 9.53 -18.61 -1.85
CA ASN A 88 10.45 -19.74 -1.78
C ASN A 88 11.12 -19.94 -3.14
N ILE A 89 12.44 -19.81 -3.21
CA ILE A 89 13.21 -20.13 -4.42
C ILE A 89 13.70 -21.58 -4.31
N PRO A 90 13.54 -22.43 -5.33
CA PRO A 90 14.16 -23.76 -5.31
C PRO A 90 15.68 -23.65 -5.11
N GLY A 91 16.25 -24.41 -4.16
CA GLY A 91 17.67 -24.36 -3.82
C GLY A 91 18.08 -23.18 -2.92
N GLN A 92 17.12 -22.45 -2.35
CA GLN A 92 17.40 -21.29 -1.49
C GLN A 92 18.28 -21.62 -0.28
N GLU A 93 18.17 -22.83 0.26
CA GLU A 93 19.00 -23.36 1.34
C GLU A 93 20.50 -23.46 0.98
N LEU A 94 20.83 -23.48 -0.30
CA LEU A 94 22.21 -23.50 -0.79
C LEU A 94 22.83 -22.10 -0.81
N PHE A 95 22.02 -21.04 -0.72
CA PHE A 95 22.51 -19.68 -0.79
C PHE A 95 23.16 -19.26 0.53
N THR A 96 24.44 -18.87 0.48
CA THR A 96 25.23 -18.46 1.65
C THR A 96 25.38 -16.94 1.78
N GLY A 97 24.90 -16.18 0.80
CA GLY A 97 24.85 -14.73 0.84
C GLY A 97 23.69 -14.18 1.69
N LEU A 98 23.50 -12.86 1.63
CA LEU A 98 22.39 -12.21 2.35
C LEU A 98 21.09 -12.36 1.55
N ILE A 99 20.03 -12.83 2.20
CA ILE A 99 18.65 -12.74 1.69
C ILE A 99 17.91 -11.72 2.55
N ASP A 100 17.33 -10.71 1.91
CA ASP A 100 16.61 -9.65 2.59
C ASP A 100 15.33 -9.24 1.84
N HIS A 101 14.49 -8.41 2.44
CA HIS A 101 13.30 -7.83 1.81
C HIS A 101 13.37 -6.30 1.82
N SER A 102 12.74 -5.67 0.83
CA SER A 102 12.57 -4.20 0.75
C SER A 102 12.02 -3.56 2.02
N HIS A 103 11.32 -4.33 2.86
CA HIS A 103 10.83 -3.90 4.18
C HIS A 103 11.97 -3.49 5.14
N ASN A 104 13.09 -4.20 5.09
CA ASN A 104 14.26 -3.99 5.95
C ASN A 104 15.28 -3.02 5.33
N TYR A 105 15.05 -2.57 4.09
CA TYR A 105 15.91 -1.58 3.44
C TYR A 105 15.84 -0.24 4.19
N ARG A 106 16.99 0.40 4.40
CA ARG A 106 17.08 1.73 5.05
C ARG A 106 17.97 2.66 4.24
N ASP A 107 19.14 2.18 3.86
CA ASP A 107 20.14 2.91 3.11
C ASP A 107 20.96 1.94 2.23
N PRO A 108 21.73 2.45 1.25
CA PRO A 108 22.44 1.60 0.32
C PRO A 108 23.80 1.10 0.85
N ALA A 109 24.27 1.53 2.04
CA ALA A 109 25.65 1.32 2.48
C ALA A 109 26.04 -0.15 2.57
N LYS A 110 25.10 -1.02 2.97
CA LYS A 110 25.34 -2.47 3.03
C LYS A 110 25.55 -3.14 1.66
N PHE A 111 25.29 -2.44 0.56
CA PHE A 111 25.42 -2.97 -0.81
C PHE A 111 26.69 -2.47 -1.52
N ILE A 112 27.53 -1.66 -0.87
CA ILE A 112 28.76 -1.11 -1.46
C ILE A 112 29.62 -2.25 -2.03
N GLY A 113 29.92 -2.16 -3.33
CA GLY A 113 30.78 -3.12 -4.04
C GLY A 113 30.19 -4.53 -4.23
N GLN A 114 28.93 -4.77 -3.85
CA GLN A 114 28.28 -6.08 -3.97
C GLN A 114 27.65 -6.31 -5.34
N ARG A 115 27.42 -7.59 -5.66
CA ARG A 115 26.50 -8.03 -6.74
C ARG A 115 25.14 -8.31 -6.13
N VAL A 116 24.13 -7.54 -6.52
CA VAL A 116 22.81 -7.57 -5.87
C VAL A 116 21.75 -8.04 -6.85
N LEU A 117 20.97 -9.05 -6.47
CA LEU A 117 19.78 -9.48 -7.19
C LEU A 117 18.55 -8.83 -6.56
N VAL A 118 17.88 -7.93 -7.27
CA VAL A 118 16.59 -7.35 -6.87
C VAL A 118 15.47 -8.15 -7.55
N MET A 119 14.56 -8.74 -6.77
CA MET A 119 13.47 -9.56 -7.30
C MET A 119 12.11 -8.85 -7.21
N GLY A 120 11.52 -8.55 -8.37
CA GLY A 120 10.20 -7.92 -8.53
C GLY A 120 10.31 -6.50 -9.05
N ALA A 121 9.66 -6.20 -10.18
CA ALA A 121 9.66 -4.87 -10.82
C ALA A 121 8.44 -4.01 -10.47
N GLY A 122 7.98 -4.09 -9.21
CA GLY A 122 7.02 -3.12 -8.66
C GLY A 122 7.72 -1.81 -8.26
N PRO A 123 6.99 -0.83 -7.68
CA PRO A 123 7.57 0.45 -7.28
C PRO A 123 8.83 0.33 -6.41
N SER A 124 8.82 -0.57 -5.42
CA SER A 124 10.01 -0.83 -4.59
C SER A 124 11.19 -1.36 -5.39
N GLY A 125 10.99 -2.34 -6.27
CA GLY A 125 12.11 -2.92 -7.01
C GLY A 125 12.68 -1.97 -8.04
N LEU A 126 11.84 -1.17 -8.69
CA LEU A 126 12.31 -0.16 -9.64
C LEU A 126 13.18 0.89 -8.94
N ASP A 127 12.66 1.48 -7.85
CA ASP A 127 13.32 2.58 -7.12
C ASP A 127 14.58 2.08 -6.38
N LEU A 128 14.51 0.92 -5.73
CA LEU A 128 15.65 0.34 -5.03
C LEU A 128 16.74 -0.16 -5.98
N THR A 129 16.39 -0.65 -7.18
CA THR A 129 17.40 -0.97 -8.21
C THR A 129 18.21 0.27 -8.56
N LEU A 130 17.54 1.40 -8.82
CA LEU A 130 18.21 2.66 -9.13
C LEU A 130 19.07 3.12 -7.95
N HIS A 131 18.52 3.13 -6.73
CA HIS A 131 19.24 3.61 -5.56
C HIS A 131 20.46 2.73 -5.22
N ILE A 132 20.31 1.40 -5.26
CA ILE A 132 21.42 0.45 -4.98
C ILE A 132 22.50 0.52 -6.06
N SER A 133 22.14 0.77 -7.33
CA SER A 133 23.10 0.87 -8.43
C SER A 133 24.15 1.96 -8.24
N SER A 134 23.86 2.98 -7.43
CA SER A 134 24.81 4.06 -7.11
C SER A 134 26.02 3.63 -6.28
N VAL A 135 25.95 2.48 -5.60
CA VAL A 135 27.04 1.98 -4.74
C VAL A 135 27.44 0.52 -5.01
N ALA A 136 26.54 -0.27 -5.60
CA ALA A 136 26.78 -1.67 -5.88
C ALA A 136 27.71 -1.85 -7.10
N LYS A 137 28.47 -2.95 -7.11
CA LYS A 137 29.30 -3.32 -8.25
C LYS A 137 28.46 -3.71 -9.47
N HIS A 138 27.38 -4.45 -9.23
CA HIS A 138 26.45 -4.90 -10.27
C HIS A 138 25.08 -5.17 -9.66
N VAL A 139 24.01 -4.80 -10.35
CA VAL A 139 22.64 -5.04 -9.91
C VAL A 139 21.89 -5.78 -11.00
N VAL A 140 21.16 -6.84 -10.65
CA VAL A 140 20.24 -7.51 -11.56
C VAL A 140 18.82 -7.29 -11.06
N LEU A 141 17.96 -6.72 -11.91
CA LEU A 141 16.52 -6.63 -11.66
C LEU A 141 15.81 -7.80 -12.36
N SER A 142 15.29 -8.73 -11.58
CA SER A 142 14.53 -9.89 -12.07
C SER A 142 13.02 -9.66 -11.95
N HIS A 143 12.25 -10.00 -12.99
CA HIS A 143 10.79 -9.80 -12.98
C HIS A 143 10.00 -10.81 -13.81
N ARG A 144 8.67 -10.73 -13.64
CA ARG A 144 7.65 -11.50 -14.39
C ARG A 144 6.70 -10.62 -15.21
N VAL A 145 6.93 -9.29 -15.25
CA VAL A 145 6.07 -8.39 -16.04
C VAL A 145 6.24 -8.68 -17.53
N SER A 146 5.13 -8.65 -18.27
CA SER A 146 5.10 -8.90 -19.72
C SER A 146 5.57 -7.70 -20.54
N GLU A 147 5.32 -6.50 -20.03
CA GLU A 147 5.74 -5.26 -20.68
C GLU A 147 7.22 -4.98 -20.41
N PRO A 148 7.98 -4.51 -21.43
CA PRO A 148 9.36 -4.10 -21.23
C PRO A 148 9.47 -2.96 -20.20
N ILE A 149 10.48 -3.05 -19.33
CA ILE A 149 10.85 -1.95 -18.45
C ILE A 149 11.46 -0.84 -19.32
N LYS A 150 10.81 0.32 -19.37
CA LYS A 150 11.23 1.47 -20.19
C LYS A 150 12.34 2.31 -19.55
N THR A 151 12.48 2.21 -18.22
CA THR A 151 13.50 2.94 -17.47
C THR A 151 14.90 2.56 -17.96
N GLN A 152 15.68 3.58 -18.34
CA GLN A 152 17.09 3.42 -18.67
C GLN A 152 17.91 3.46 -17.38
N TYR A 153 18.29 2.29 -16.86
CA TYR A 153 19.14 2.21 -15.69
C TYR A 153 20.62 2.47 -16.02
N PRO A 154 21.46 2.79 -15.01
CA PRO A 154 22.91 2.86 -15.18
C PRO A 154 23.51 1.56 -15.75
N GLU A 155 24.69 1.66 -16.36
CA GLU A 155 25.36 0.55 -17.08
C GLU A 155 25.63 -0.70 -16.21
N ASN A 156 25.71 -0.54 -14.89
CA ASN A 156 25.91 -1.65 -13.95
C ASN A 156 24.62 -2.37 -13.56
N VAL A 157 23.50 -2.06 -14.21
CA VAL A 157 22.20 -2.72 -14.00
C VAL A 157 21.84 -3.58 -15.21
N GLU A 158 21.54 -4.84 -14.95
CA GLU A 158 21.02 -5.77 -15.95
C GLU A 158 19.58 -6.17 -15.61
N ILE A 159 18.71 -6.25 -16.62
CA ILE A 159 17.34 -6.74 -16.47
C ILE A 159 17.30 -8.20 -16.89
N LYS A 160 16.76 -9.07 -16.02
CA LYS A 160 16.64 -10.51 -16.25
C LYS A 160 15.18 -10.96 -16.11
N PRO A 161 14.82 -12.09 -16.75
CA PRO A 161 13.55 -12.73 -16.48
C PRO A 161 13.55 -13.36 -15.06
N ASP A 162 12.49 -14.10 -14.74
CA ASP A 162 12.31 -14.66 -13.40
C ASP A 162 13.44 -15.60 -12.98
N VAL A 163 13.69 -15.68 -11.68
CA VAL A 163 14.62 -16.64 -11.10
C VAL A 163 14.03 -18.04 -11.19
N LYS A 164 14.80 -18.96 -11.76
CA LYS A 164 14.41 -20.38 -11.86
C LYS A 164 14.77 -21.14 -10.59
N ARG A 165 16.01 -20.99 -10.11
CA ARG A 165 16.53 -21.63 -8.88
C ARG A 165 17.88 -21.06 -8.46
N ILE A 166 18.28 -21.34 -7.23
CA ILE A 166 19.67 -21.22 -6.78
C ILE A 166 20.37 -22.55 -7.03
N LEU A 167 21.53 -22.50 -7.70
CA LEU A 167 22.29 -23.68 -8.10
C LEU A 167 23.26 -24.15 -7.00
N ASP A 168 23.99 -23.21 -6.41
CA ASP A 168 25.04 -23.49 -5.43
C ASP A 168 25.58 -22.18 -4.83
N PHE A 169 25.95 -22.15 -3.54
CA PHE A 169 26.53 -21.03 -2.75
C PHE A 169 26.00 -19.62 -3.04
N ASN A 170 26.36 -19.03 -4.18
CA ASN A 170 25.96 -17.69 -4.60
C ASN A 170 25.45 -17.61 -6.04
N LYS A 171 25.33 -18.73 -6.74
CA LYS A 171 24.99 -18.82 -8.17
C LYS A 171 23.49 -19.04 -8.35
N VAL A 172 22.85 -18.14 -9.08
CA VAL A 172 21.42 -18.15 -9.42
C VAL A 172 21.25 -18.43 -10.90
N GLU A 173 20.32 -19.33 -11.25
CA GLU A 173 19.88 -19.61 -12.62
C GLU A 173 18.55 -18.89 -12.89
N PHE A 174 18.45 -18.21 -14.03
CA PHE A 174 17.22 -17.56 -14.51
C PHE A 174 16.47 -18.49 -15.48
N ILE A 175 15.20 -18.19 -15.76
CA ILE A 175 14.38 -19.04 -16.65
C ILE A 175 14.88 -19.10 -18.10
N ASP A 176 15.68 -18.13 -18.54
CA ASP A 176 16.34 -18.13 -19.85
C ASP A 176 17.61 -19.01 -19.90
N GLY A 177 17.97 -19.66 -18.78
CA GLY A 177 19.15 -20.51 -18.64
C GLY A 177 20.44 -19.74 -18.34
N THR A 178 20.41 -18.40 -18.31
CA THR A 178 21.57 -17.61 -17.89
C THR A 178 21.81 -17.77 -16.38
N CYS A 179 23.06 -17.61 -15.97
CA CYS A 179 23.45 -17.74 -14.57
C CYS A 179 24.29 -16.54 -14.13
N CYS A 180 24.07 -16.06 -12.91
CA CYS A 180 24.86 -14.99 -12.30
C CYS A 180 25.15 -15.30 -10.83
N CYS A 181 26.23 -14.73 -10.30
CA CYS A 181 26.58 -14.87 -8.90
C CYS A 181 26.25 -13.59 -8.12
N PHE A 182 25.65 -13.73 -6.94
CA PHE A 182 25.14 -12.63 -6.12
C PHE A 182 25.59 -12.73 -4.69
N ASP A 183 25.95 -11.60 -4.10
CA ASP A 183 26.30 -11.50 -2.68
C ASP A 183 25.04 -11.24 -1.84
N THR A 184 24.05 -10.57 -2.42
CA THR A 184 22.74 -10.31 -1.80
C THR A 184 21.57 -10.57 -2.76
N ILE A 185 20.51 -11.20 -2.26
CA ILE A 185 19.18 -11.26 -2.88
C ILE A 185 18.24 -10.35 -2.08
N LEU A 186 17.65 -9.36 -2.75
CA LEU A 186 16.71 -8.41 -2.19
C LEU A 186 15.31 -8.62 -2.78
N PHE A 187 14.40 -9.14 -1.96
CA PHE A 187 13.01 -9.32 -2.32
C PHE A 187 12.24 -7.99 -2.35
N CYS A 188 11.73 -7.63 -3.53
CA CYS A 188 10.80 -6.53 -3.76
C CYS A 188 9.44 -7.10 -4.21
N THR A 189 9.00 -8.15 -3.51
CA THR A 189 7.88 -9.04 -3.88
C THR A 189 6.55 -8.67 -3.22
N GLY A 190 6.49 -7.49 -2.60
CA GLY A 190 5.28 -6.92 -2.03
C GLY A 190 5.00 -7.44 -0.61
N TYR A 191 3.74 -7.26 -0.18
CA TYR A 191 3.33 -7.42 1.21
C TYR A 191 2.00 -8.17 1.31
N ARG A 192 1.75 -8.79 2.47
CA ARG A 192 0.48 -9.42 2.82
C ARG A 192 -0.36 -8.51 3.70
N TYR A 193 -1.67 -8.57 3.55
CA TYR A 193 -2.55 -8.07 4.62
C TYR A 193 -2.35 -8.93 5.85
N SER A 194 -2.15 -8.28 6.99
CA SER A 194 -1.90 -8.95 8.27
C SER A 194 -2.54 -8.15 9.39
N PHE A 195 -3.39 -8.84 10.15
CA PHE A 195 -4.09 -8.30 11.32
C PHE A 195 -3.91 -9.26 12.50
N PRO A 196 -2.68 -9.42 13.02
CA PRO A 196 -2.36 -10.44 14.02
C PRO A 196 -3.08 -10.20 15.36
N PHE A 197 -3.64 -9.01 15.54
CA PHE A 197 -4.43 -8.62 16.71
C PHE A 197 -5.93 -8.89 16.57
N LEU A 198 -6.44 -9.26 15.39
CA LEU A 198 -7.86 -9.61 15.25
C LEU A 198 -8.06 -11.05 15.70
N HIS A 199 -8.88 -11.26 16.73
CA HIS A 199 -9.24 -12.59 17.19
C HIS A 199 -10.04 -13.35 16.11
N GLU A 200 -9.98 -14.68 16.08
CA GLU A 200 -10.71 -15.49 15.09
C GLU A 200 -12.22 -15.21 15.09
N SER A 201 -12.79 -14.89 16.25
CA SER A 201 -14.20 -14.53 16.41
C SER A 201 -14.57 -13.17 15.80
N CYS A 202 -13.62 -12.41 15.26
CA CYS A 202 -13.90 -11.25 14.41
C CYS A 202 -14.41 -11.65 13.03
N ASP A 203 -14.32 -12.93 12.64
CA ASP A 203 -14.83 -13.48 11.38
C ASP A 203 -14.22 -12.86 10.10
N ILE A 204 -13.02 -12.29 10.22
CA ILE A 204 -12.22 -11.76 9.11
C ILE A 204 -11.36 -12.86 8.51
N ARG A 205 -11.49 -13.06 7.20
CA ARG A 205 -10.72 -14.03 6.41
C ARG A 205 -9.85 -13.31 5.40
N ILE A 206 -8.59 -13.74 5.30
CA ILE A 206 -7.64 -13.27 4.28
C ILE A 206 -7.25 -14.47 3.43
N ASP A 207 -7.61 -14.44 2.14
CA ASP A 207 -7.26 -15.49 1.18
C ASP A 207 -6.57 -14.86 -0.03
N ASP A 208 -5.29 -15.17 -0.25
CA ASP A 208 -4.42 -14.55 -1.27
C ASP A 208 -4.60 -13.02 -1.34
N ASN A 209 -4.40 -12.31 -0.21
CA ASN A 209 -4.59 -10.86 -0.09
C ASN A 209 -6.00 -10.31 -0.39
N HIS A 210 -7.03 -11.16 -0.36
CA HIS A 210 -8.43 -10.72 -0.37
C HIS A 210 -9.05 -10.83 1.02
N ILE A 211 -9.43 -9.69 1.59
CA ILE A 211 -10.06 -9.57 2.92
C ILE A 211 -11.58 -9.65 2.79
N GLN A 212 -12.18 -10.55 3.56
CA GLN A 212 -13.62 -10.80 3.55
C GLN A 212 -14.14 -11.01 4.98
N PRO A 213 -15.44 -10.74 5.26
CA PRO A 213 -16.45 -10.18 4.35
C PRO A 213 -16.56 -8.65 4.48
N LEU A 214 -16.05 -7.90 3.50
CA LEU A 214 -16.09 -6.44 3.50
C LEU A 214 -17.07 -5.87 2.47
N TYR A 215 -17.96 -4.99 2.90
CA TYR A 215 -18.74 -4.11 2.05
C TYR A 215 -17.88 -2.92 1.62
N LYS A 216 -17.82 -2.64 0.31
CA LYS A 216 -17.03 -1.56 -0.29
C LYS A 216 -15.55 -1.54 0.16
N HIS A 217 -15.00 -2.73 0.40
CA HIS A 217 -13.64 -2.96 0.89
C HIS A 217 -13.33 -2.34 2.26
N MET A 218 -14.34 -1.97 3.04
CA MET A 218 -14.19 -1.23 4.30
C MET A 218 -14.96 -1.85 5.46
N ILE A 219 -16.27 -2.02 5.32
CA ILE A 219 -17.15 -2.28 6.47
C ILE A 219 -17.38 -3.78 6.61
N HIS A 220 -17.19 -4.33 7.82
CA HIS A 220 -17.50 -5.73 8.07
C HIS A 220 -19.01 -5.96 7.90
N ILE A 221 -19.39 -6.82 6.95
CA ILE A 221 -20.79 -7.02 6.55
C ILE A 221 -21.69 -7.45 7.72
N ASP A 222 -21.24 -8.41 8.53
CA ASP A 222 -22.04 -8.92 9.66
C ASP A 222 -21.95 -8.11 10.94
N ARG A 223 -20.96 -7.21 11.05
CA ARG A 223 -20.68 -6.41 12.24
C ARG A 223 -20.22 -5.02 11.82
N PRO A 224 -21.14 -4.17 11.32
CA PRO A 224 -20.78 -2.90 10.69
C PRO A 224 -20.16 -1.88 11.67
N SER A 225 -20.15 -2.15 12.98
CA SER A 225 -19.34 -1.43 13.97
C SER A 225 -17.82 -1.71 13.86
N MET A 226 -17.39 -2.57 12.93
CA MET A 226 -16.00 -2.71 12.51
C MET A 226 -15.80 -2.20 11.08
N CYS A 227 -14.83 -1.32 10.88
CA CYS A 227 -14.43 -0.81 9.57
C CYS A 227 -12.92 -0.87 9.39
N PHE A 228 -12.48 -1.01 8.15
CA PHE A 228 -11.09 -0.91 7.73
C PHE A 228 -10.93 0.33 6.86
N ILE A 229 -9.89 1.12 7.10
CA ILE A 229 -9.54 2.27 6.27
C ILE A 229 -8.22 1.98 5.57
N GLY A 230 -8.17 2.26 4.27
CA GLY A 230 -6.97 2.12 3.48
C GLY A 230 -6.64 0.70 3.04
N ILE A 231 -7.65 -0.18 2.91
CA ILE A 231 -7.46 -1.48 2.26
C ILE A 231 -7.18 -1.34 0.76
N PRO A 232 -7.90 -0.54 -0.03
CA PRO A 232 -7.67 -0.53 -1.46
C PRO A 232 -6.30 0.03 -1.87
N PHE A 233 -5.70 -0.52 -2.91
CA PHE A 233 -4.40 -0.09 -3.44
C PHE A 233 -4.49 0.34 -4.91
N ASN A 234 -3.43 0.97 -5.43
CA ASN A 234 -3.47 1.73 -6.68
C ASN A 234 -4.53 2.83 -6.63
N VAL A 235 -4.36 3.73 -5.65
CA VAL A 235 -5.35 4.74 -5.23
C VAL A 235 -4.71 6.12 -5.07
N CYS A 236 -5.54 7.17 -5.02
CA CYS A 236 -5.19 8.45 -4.44
C CYS A 236 -5.22 8.34 -2.91
N ALA A 237 -4.17 7.80 -2.30
CA ALA A 237 -4.16 7.33 -0.91
C ALA A 237 -4.82 8.27 0.12
N PHE A 238 -4.29 9.49 0.33
CA PHE A 238 -4.81 10.39 1.38
C PHE A 238 -6.24 10.87 1.09
N GLN A 239 -6.56 11.12 -0.19
CA GLN A 239 -7.90 11.50 -0.62
C GLN A 239 -8.90 10.37 -0.33
N MET A 240 -8.53 9.13 -0.65
CA MET A 240 -9.34 7.96 -0.34
C MET A 240 -9.50 7.78 1.17
N PHE A 241 -8.43 7.89 1.95
CA PHE A 241 -8.51 7.73 3.42
C PHE A 241 -9.49 8.73 4.04
N ASP A 242 -9.44 9.99 3.61
CA ASP A 242 -10.39 11.03 4.01
C ASP A 242 -11.83 10.66 3.64
N LEU A 243 -12.08 10.31 2.37
CA LEU A 243 -13.43 9.95 1.92
C LEU A 243 -13.98 8.71 2.64
N GLN A 244 -13.15 7.69 2.83
CA GLN A 244 -13.52 6.49 3.58
C GLN A 244 -13.85 6.83 5.05
N ALA A 245 -13.05 7.69 5.69
CA ALA A 245 -13.31 8.15 7.04
C ALA A 245 -14.62 8.94 7.14
N ARG A 246 -14.85 9.90 6.22
CA ARG A 246 -16.11 10.66 6.16
C ARG A 246 -17.33 9.77 5.96
N TYR A 247 -17.24 8.81 5.03
CA TYR A 247 -18.31 7.83 4.79
C TYR A 247 -18.65 7.05 6.06
N TYR A 248 -17.64 6.49 6.74
CA TYR A 248 -17.88 5.69 7.93
C TYR A 248 -18.34 6.54 9.13
N CYS A 249 -17.83 7.77 9.28
CA CYS A 249 -18.31 8.70 10.31
C CYS A 249 -19.77 9.10 10.11
N LYS A 250 -20.24 9.27 8.87
CA LYS A 250 -21.67 9.52 8.58
C LYS A 250 -22.55 8.37 9.08
N TYR A 251 -22.11 7.14 8.84
CA TYR A 251 -22.77 5.95 9.37
C TYR A 251 -22.77 5.92 10.91
N LEU A 252 -21.61 6.11 11.56
CA LEU A 252 -21.51 6.07 13.02
C LEU A 252 -22.34 7.16 13.72
N LYS A 253 -22.54 8.31 13.08
CA LYS A 253 -23.39 9.41 13.58
C LYS A 253 -24.89 9.18 13.33
N GLY A 254 -25.26 8.11 12.64
CA GLY A 254 -26.65 7.86 12.24
C GLY A 254 -27.16 8.80 11.14
N GLU A 255 -26.26 9.52 10.46
CA GLU A 255 -26.59 10.43 9.35
C GLU A 255 -26.79 9.68 8.03
N MET A 256 -26.39 8.41 7.99
CA MET A 256 -26.55 7.49 6.85
C MET A 256 -26.85 6.09 7.39
N LEU A 257 -27.74 5.37 6.71
CA LEU A 257 -28.00 3.96 6.95
C LEU A 257 -27.22 3.11 5.93
N LEU A 258 -26.66 2.00 6.39
CA LEU A 258 -26.14 0.98 5.47
C LEU A 258 -27.30 0.16 4.89
N PRO A 259 -27.12 -0.40 3.68
CA PRO A 259 -28.04 -1.39 3.15
C PRO A 259 -28.15 -2.61 4.08
N SER A 260 -29.16 -3.44 3.85
CA SER A 260 -29.30 -4.72 4.53
C SER A 260 -28.07 -5.61 4.29
N THR A 261 -27.83 -6.56 5.20
CA THR A 261 -26.75 -7.54 5.07
C THR A 261 -26.79 -8.29 3.74
N GLU A 262 -27.99 -8.60 3.23
CA GLU A 262 -28.17 -9.29 1.94
C GLU A 262 -27.75 -8.40 0.77
N GLU A 263 -28.16 -7.13 0.77
CA GLU A 263 -27.77 -6.16 -0.26
C GLU A 263 -26.26 -5.92 -0.26
N MET A 264 -25.64 -5.78 0.92
CA MET A 264 -24.18 -5.64 1.03
C MET A 264 -23.44 -6.86 0.46
N ARG A 265 -23.93 -8.09 0.75
CA ARG A 265 -23.36 -9.32 0.18
C ARG A 265 -23.54 -9.39 -1.32
N MET A 266 -24.70 -8.98 -1.82
CA MET A 266 -24.99 -8.95 -3.25
C MET A 266 -24.09 -7.96 -4.00
N HIS A 267 -23.88 -6.77 -3.43
CA HIS A 267 -22.94 -5.77 -3.94
C HIS A 267 -21.52 -6.32 -4.01
N THR A 268 -20.98 -6.85 -2.89
CA THR A 268 -19.62 -7.40 -2.85
C THR A 268 -19.45 -8.57 -3.83
N ARG A 269 -20.44 -9.46 -3.97
CA ARG A 269 -20.39 -10.56 -4.93
C ARG A 269 -20.33 -10.06 -6.38
N LYS A 270 -21.17 -9.08 -6.72
CA LYS A 270 -21.21 -8.49 -8.06
C LYS A 270 -19.91 -7.77 -8.41
N ASP A 271 -19.29 -7.08 -7.45
CA ASP A 271 -17.97 -6.46 -7.63
C ASP A 271 -16.90 -7.54 -7.92
N ILE A 272 -16.86 -8.62 -7.13
CA ILE A 272 -15.93 -9.73 -7.34
C ILE A 272 -16.13 -10.37 -8.73
N GLU A 273 -17.36 -10.68 -9.11
CA GLU A 273 -17.69 -11.27 -10.43
C GLU A 273 -17.28 -10.35 -11.58
N ASN A 274 -17.54 -9.04 -11.47
CA ASN A 274 -17.12 -8.05 -12.45
C ASN A 274 -15.59 -8.02 -12.58
N ARG A 275 -14.86 -8.00 -11.46
CA ARG A 275 -13.40 -8.02 -11.47
C ARG A 275 -12.84 -9.31 -12.10
N GLN A 276 -13.40 -10.45 -11.76
CA GLN A 276 -13.01 -11.74 -12.35
C GLN A 276 -13.26 -11.78 -13.87
N SER A 277 -14.39 -11.21 -14.34
CA SER A 277 -14.70 -11.14 -15.78
C SER A 277 -13.68 -10.30 -16.58
N ARG A 278 -12.96 -9.38 -15.91
CA ARG A 278 -11.88 -8.56 -16.46
C ARG A 278 -10.48 -9.19 -16.28
N GLY A 279 -10.40 -10.40 -15.75
CA GLY A 279 -9.15 -11.15 -15.58
C GLY A 279 -8.38 -10.88 -14.27
N TYR A 280 -8.97 -10.15 -13.31
CA TYR A 280 -8.33 -9.95 -12.02
C TYR A 280 -8.27 -11.25 -11.19
N VAL A 281 -7.12 -11.49 -10.56
CA VAL A 281 -6.92 -12.61 -9.62
C VAL A 281 -7.25 -12.20 -8.18
N LYS A 282 -7.34 -13.17 -7.25
CA LYS A 282 -7.74 -12.94 -5.85
C LYS A 282 -6.99 -11.79 -5.16
N ARG A 283 -5.66 -11.76 -5.24
CA ARG A 283 -4.83 -10.65 -4.69
C ARG A 283 -5.09 -9.26 -5.25
N GLN A 284 -5.82 -9.16 -6.36
CA GLN A 284 -6.20 -7.90 -7.00
C GLN A 284 -7.63 -7.47 -6.67
N MET A 285 -8.37 -8.20 -5.82
CA MET A 285 -9.76 -7.85 -5.48
C MET A 285 -9.91 -6.50 -4.76
N HIS A 286 -8.84 -6.01 -4.14
CA HIS A 286 -8.78 -4.66 -3.54
C HIS A 286 -8.02 -3.64 -4.41
N MET A 287 -7.67 -3.99 -5.64
CA MET A 287 -6.98 -3.06 -6.55
C MET A 287 -8.00 -2.10 -7.16
N MET A 288 -7.82 -0.79 -6.99
CA MET A 288 -8.70 0.18 -7.63
C MET A 288 -8.26 0.47 -9.05
N GLY A 289 -7.06 1.02 -9.26
CA GLY A 289 -6.56 1.31 -10.62
C GLY A 289 -7.59 2.08 -11.46
N PRO A 290 -8.13 1.52 -12.56
CA PRO A 290 -9.15 2.19 -13.36
C PRO A 290 -10.47 2.46 -12.62
N ASP A 291 -10.77 1.73 -11.54
CA ASP A 291 -12.03 1.84 -10.80
C ASP A 291 -11.98 2.87 -9.66
N GLN A 292 -10.85 3.59 -9.49
CA GLN A 292 -10.69 4.60 -8.42
C GLN A 292 -11.82 5.64 -8.41
N GLN A 293 -12.07 6.27 -9.56
CA GLN A 293 -13.04 7.37 -9.64
C GLN A 293 -14.47 6.89 -9.37
N SER A 294 -14.87 5.74 -9.92
CA SER A 294 -16.21 5.19 -9.69
C SER A 294 -16.41 4.84 -8.22
N TYR A 295 -15.43 4.21 -7.59
CA TYR A 295 -15.44 3.92 -6.16
C TYR A 295 -15.59 5.19 -5.31
N TYR A 296 -14.84 6.26 -5.64
CA TYR A 296 -14.92 7.53 -4.92
C TYR A 296 -16.29 8.21 -5.10
N ASN A 297 -16.82 8.21 -6.32
CA ASN A 297 -18.13 8.79 -6.60
C ASN A 297 -19.24 8.05 -5.85
N GLU A 298 -19.19 6.72 -5.82
CA GLU A 298 -20.19 5.88 -5.15
C GLU A 298 -20.22 6.15 -3.64
N LEU A 299 -19.06 6.20 -2.97
CA LEU A 299 -18.98 6.56 -1.55
C LEU A 299 -19.50 7.98 -1.30
N ALA A 300 -19.10 8.94 -2.14
CA ALA A 300 -19.48 10.34 -1.95
C ALA A 300 -20.98 10.57 -2.12
N GLU A 301 -21.59 9.93 -3.13
CA GLU A 301 -23.02 10.00 -3.43
C GLU A 301 -23.86 9.41 -2.29
N GLU A 302 -23.54 8.19 -1.85
CA GLU A 302 -24.27 7.51 -0.77
C GLU A 302 -24.19 8.28 0.56
N ALA A 303 -22.99 8.75 0.92
CA ALA A 303 -22.77 9.52 2.15
C ALA A 303 -23.16 11.00 2.03
N LYS A 304 -23.62 11.44 0.85
CA LYS A 304 -23.97 12.84 0.53
C LYS A 304 -22.86 13.81 1.00
N THR A 305 -21.62 13.49 0.63
CA THR A 305 -20.42 14.21 1.06
C THR A 305 -19.61 14.68 -0.15
N THR A 306 -18.62 15.55 0.09
CA THR A 306 -17.80 16.12 -0.98
C THR A 306 -17.05 14.99 -1.72
N PRO A 307 -17.20 14.88 -3.05
CA PRO A 307 -16.49 13.88 -3.84
C PRO A 307 -15.01 14.22 -4.00
N ILE A 308 -14.21 13.25 -4.40
CA ILE A 308 -12.83 13.49 -4.81
C ILE A 308 -12.85 14.03 -6.25
N PRO A 309 -12.29 15.23 -6.50
CA PRO A 309 -12.30 15.83 -7.83
C PRO A 309 -11.59 14.94 -8.88
N PRO A 310 -12.13 14.82 -10.11
CA PRO A 310 -11.53 14.03 -11.18
C PRO A 310 -10.05 14.33 -11.49
N VAL A 311 -9.63 15.59 -11.30
CA VAL A 311 -8.24 16.01 -11.48
C VAL A 311 -7.26 15.20 -10.62
N MET A 312 -7.68 14.74 -9.43
CA MET A 312 -6.82 13.96 -8.54
C MET A 312 -6.46 12.60 -9.13
N VAL A 313 -7.44 11.90 -9.71
CA VAL A 313 -7.23 10.61 -10.38
C VAL A 313 -6.40 10.82 -11.64
N LYS A 314 -6.70 11.83 -12.45
CA LYS A 314 -5.93 12.17 -13.66
C LYS A 314 -4.45 12.43 -13.35
N LEU A 315 -4.18 13.22 -12.30
CA LEU A 315 -2.82 13.56 -11.89
C LEU A 315 -2.08 12.33 -11.35
N ARG A 316 -2.75 11.51 -10.53
CA ARG A 316 -2.17 10.26 -10.02
C ARG A 316 -1.81 9.30 -11.16
N ASP A 317 -2.69 9.14 -12.14
CA ASP A 317 -2.44 8.23 -13.27
C ASP A 317 -1.37 8.77 -14.21
N LEU A 318 -1.26 10.08 -14.40
CA LEU A 318 -0.10 10.67 -15.07
C LEU A 318 1.19 10.42 -14.30
N SER A 319 1.23 10.70 -13.00
CA SER A 319 2.43 10.50 -12.17
C SER A 319 2.88 9.04 -12.16
N VAL A 320 1.94 8.09 -12.12
CA VAL A 320 2.27 6.66 -12.18
C VAL A 320 2.81 6.28 -13.56
N ARG A 321 2.22 6.78 -14.65
CA ARG A 321 2.80 6.57 -15.98
C ARG A 321 4.22 7.11 -16.09
N ARG A 322 4.45 8.34 -15.60
CA ARG A 322 5.78 8.97 -15.58
C ARG A 322 6.80 8.17 -14.78
N LEU A 323 6.42 7.61 -13.62
CA LEU A 323 7.28 6.69 -12.84
C LEU A 323 7.77 5.51 -13.71
N TYR A 324 6.88 4.88 -14.48
CA TYR A 324 7.24 3.72 -15.31
C TYR A 324 7.94 4.09 -16.62
N ASP A 325 7.64 5.25 -17.19
CA ASP A 325 8.23 5.74 -18.43
C ASP A 325 9.64 6.33 -18.20
N ASP A 326 9.87 6.99 -17.06
CA ASP A 326 11.06 7.81 -16.77
C ASP A 326 11.32 7.89 -15.26
N LEU A 327 11.70 6.77 -14.66
CA LEU A 327 11.95 6.66 -13.21
C LEU A 327 13.02 7.63 -12.71
N ILE A 328 13.97 8.02 -13.55
CA ILE A 328 15.07 8.91 -13.17
C ILE A 328 14.57 10.33 -12.98
N ASN A 329 13.76 10.86 -13.91
CA ASN A 329 13.43 12.28 -13.93
C ASN A 329 11.97 12.60 -13.58
N PHE A 330 11.09 11.61 -13.39
CA PHE A 330 9.67 11.92 -13.12
C PHE A 330 9.43 12.82 -11.90
N ARG A 331 10.38 12.85 -10.95
CA ARG A 331 10.28 13.68 -9.73
C ARG A 331 10.59 15.16 -9.97
N GLU A 332 11.18 15.50 -11.10
CA GLU A 332 11.44 16.89 -11.52
C GLU A 332 10.18 17.53 -12.12
N ASP A 333 9.21 16.72 -12.55
CA ASP A 333 7.93 17.20 -13.06
C ASP A 333 7.20 18.05 -11.99
N GLN A 334 6.77 19.26 -12.37
CA GLN A 334 5.98 20.14 -11.53
C GLN A 334 4.57 20.30 -12.07
N TYR A 335 3.56 20.19 -11.19
CA TYR A 335 2.15 20.22 -11.53
C TYR A 335 1.39 21.25 -10.69
N ARG A 336 0.39 21.90 -11.31
CA ARG A 336 -0.58 22.75 -10.61
C ARG A 336 -2.00 22.44 -11.04
N ILE A 337 -2.86 22.22 -10.06
CA ILE A 337 -4.29 22.05 -10.25
C ILE A 337 -4.89 23.41 -10.63
N VAL A 338 -5.69 23.45 -11.69
CA VAL A 338 -6.35 24.66 -12.20
C VAL A 338 -7.82 24.67 -11.78
N ASP A 339 -8.47 23.51 -11.85
CA ASP A 339 -9.85 23.30 -11.45
C ASP A 339 -10.10 21.81 -11.12
N ASP A 340 -11.32 21.44 -10.76
CA ASP A 340 -11.71 20.08 -10.38
C ASP A 340 -11.45 19.01 -11.45
N ASN A 341 -11.24 19.42 -12.69
CA ASN A 341 -11.06 18.55 -13.85
C ASN A 341 -9.66 18.64 -14.46
N ASN A 342 -8.93 19.73 -14.26
CA ASN A 342 -7.74 20.05 -15.02
C ASN A 342 -6.55 20.45 -14.14
N PHE A 343 -5.37 20.02 -14.57
CA PHE A 343 -4.09 20.47 -14.05
C PHE A 343 -3.19 20.84 -15.24
N ILE A 344 -2.17 21.63 -14.97
CA ILE A 344 -1.10 21.94 -15.92
C ILE A 344 0.23 21.42 -15.38
N LYS A 345 1.13 21.04 -16.30
CA LYS A 345 2.55 20.82 -15.98
C LYS A 345 3.27 22.15 -16.14
N ILE A 346 3.93 22.63 -15.08
CA ILE A 346 4.59 23.95 -15.03
C ILE A 346 6.05 23.84 -15.48
N ALA A 347 6.74 22.75 -15.13
CA ALA A 347 8.14 22.53 -15.46
C ALA A 347 8.45 21.03 -15.63
N ASN A 348 9.54 20.74 -16.35
CA ASN A 348 10.14 19.42 -16.50
C ASN A 348 11.31 19.26 -15.53
#